data_AF-A0A660ZJF7-F1
#
_entry.id   AF-A0A660ZJF7-F1
#
_cell.length_a   1.000
_cell.length_b   1.000
_cell.length_c   1.000
_cell.angle_alpha   90.00
_cell.angle_beta   90.00
_cell.angle_gamma   90.00
#
_symmetry.space_group_name_H-M   'P 1'
#
loop_
_entity.id
_entity.type
_entity.pdbx_description
1 polymer ?
#
loop_
_entity_poly.entity_id
_entity_poly.type
_entity_poly.pdbx_seq_one_letter_code
_entity_poly.pdbx_strand_id
1 'polypeptide(L)'
;MRGFKLIILIFLLLVLSMVEARVLLRGFPVLTLALLMPLSLAIATEVFVPIAFLAGILKDGLFPQNLWVSPFLFVITGLIGYIFKGYVNLKLTAPKFFYFLLFSLFYILALSWSSGTSISPANLISSVLTTSLLSLFVSWGIQ
;
A
#
# COMPACT_ATOMS: atom_id res chain seq x y z
N MET A 1 2.49 21.69 10.57
CA MET A 1 3.49 20.67 10.19
C MET A 1 2.90 19.39 9.58
N ARG A 2 1.71 18.93 9.99
CA ARG A 2 1.08 17.70 9.43
C ARG A 2 0.86 17.74 7.90
N GLY A 3 0.39 18.86 7.35
CA GLY A 3 0.20 19.01 5.90
C GLY A 3 1.50 18.83 5.09
N PHE A 4 2.60 19.41 5.57
CA PHE A 4 3.92 19.26 4.93
C PHE A 4 4.43 17.81 4.98
N LYS A 5 4.26 17.11 6.12
CA LYS A 5 4.58 15.68 6.23
C LYS A 5 3.80 14.84 5.21
N LEU A 6 2.51 15.12 5.02
CA LEU A 6 1.67 14.41 4.06
C LEU A 6 2.12 14.65 2.61
N ILE A 7 2.49 15.88 2.26
CA ILE A 7 3.04 16.20 0.93
C ILE A 7 4.32 15.41 0.66
N ILE A 8 5.24 15.37 1.63
CA ILE A 8 6.47 14.58 1.51
C ILE A 8 6.15 13.09 1.31
N LEU A 9 5.22 12.54 2.07
CA LEU A 9 4.84 11.13 1.96
C LEU A 9 4.16 10.81 0.63
N ILE A 10 3.31 11.72 0.10
CA ILE A 10 2.71 11.58 -1.22
C ILE A 10 3.79 11.64 -2.30
N PHE A 11 4.72 12.58 -2.22
CA PHE A 11 5.84 12.66 -3.17
C PHE A 11 6.70 11.39 -3.13
N LEU A 12 7.05 10.92 -1.93
CA LEU A 12 7.80 9.69 -1.73
C LEU A 12 7.05 8.46 -2.28
N LEU A 13 5.73 8.38 -2.09
CA LEU A 13 4.88 7.33 -2.64
C LEU A 13 4.98 7.28 -4.17
N LEU A 14 4.90 8.43 -4.84
CA LEU A 14 4.98 8.49 -6.31
C LEU A 14 6.36 8.07 -6.82
N VAL A 15 7.44 8.52 -6.15
CA VAL A 15 8.81 8.11 -6.49
C VAL A 15 9.00 6.60 -6.29
N LEU A 16 8.57 6.05 -5.15
CA LEU A 16 8.68 4.62 -4.88
C LEU A 16 7.84 3.78 -5.84
N SER A 17 6.67 4.27 -6.25
CA SER A 17 5.84 3.61 -7.26
C SER A 17 6.61 3.46 -8.57
N MET A 18 7.27 4.52 -9.04
CA MET A 18 8.09 4.49 -10.26
C MET A 18 9.32 3.57 -10.13
N VAL A 19 9.96 3.50 -8.94
CA VAL A 19 11.15 2.67 -8.70
C VAL A 19 10.77 1.19 -8.60
N GLU A 20 9.73 0.85 -7.84
CA GLU A 20 9.25 -0.53 -7.71
C GLU A 20 8.77 -1.13 -9.03
N ALA A 21 8.24 -0.31 -9.94
CA ALA A 21 7.91 -0.73 -11.31
C ALA A 21 9.09 -1.37 -12.05
N ARG A 22 10.32 -1.00 -11.67
CA ARG A 22 11.57 -1.42 -12.34
C ARG A 22 12.35 -2.45 -11.53
N VAL A 23 12.07 -2.58 -10.24
CA VAL A 23 12.84 -3.42 -9.32
C VAL A 23 11.87 -4.31 -8.53
N LEU A 24 11.53 -5.46 -9.12
CA LEU A 24 10.72 -6.50 -8.47
C LEU A 24 11.64 -7.53 -7.82
N LEU A 25 11.91 -7.34 -6.52
CA LEU A 25 12.65 -8.31 -5.71
C LEU A 25 11.67 -9.21 -4.96
N ARG A 26 11.73 -10.52 -5.21
CA ARG A 26 10.87 -11.51 -4.55
C ARG A 26 11.17 -11.55 -3.05
N GLY A 27 10.13 -11.49 -2.21
CA GLY A 27 10.27 -11.48 -0.75
C GLY A 27 10.67 -10.12 -0.16
N PHE A 28 10.87 -9.10 -0.99
CA PHE A 28 11.11 -7.73 -0.53
C PHE A 28 9.78 -7.08 -0.07
N PRO A 29 9.79 -6.17 0.92
CA PRO A 29 8.60 -5.42 1.29
C PRO A 29 8.09 -4.57 0.12
N VAL A 30 6.77 -4.43 0.04
CA VAL A 30 6.13 -3.52 -0.92
C VAL A 30 6.10 -2.13 -0.30
N LEU A 31 7.16 -1.36 -0.47
CA LEU A 31 7.34 -0.01 0.06
C LEU A 31 6.23 0.95 -0.39
N THR A 32 5.79 0.83 -1.64
CA THR A 32 4.67 1.64 -2.16
C THR A 32 3.41 1.39 -1.33
N LEU A 33 3.10 0.12 -1.07
CA LEU A 33 1.96 -0.26 -0.25
C LEU A 33 2.17 0.18 1.21
N ALA A 34 3.40 0.10 1.71
CA ALA A 34 3.76 0.49 3.06
C ALA A 34 3.42 1.95 3.37
N LEU A 35 3.57 2.85 2.38
CA LEU A 35 3.18 4.26 2.47
C LEU A 35 1.68 4.49 2.19
N LEU A 36 1.12 3.73 1.26
CA LEU A 36 -0.25 3.89 0.79
C LEU A 36 -1.28 3.56 1.87
N MET A 37 -1.09 2.48 2.65
CA MET A 37 -2.03 2.10 3.71
C MET A 37 -2.14 3.14 4.84
N PRO A 38 -1.05 3.73 5.37
CA PRO A 38 -1.17 4.84 6.33
C PRO A 38 -1.78 6.10 5.73
N LEU A 39 -1.50 6.39 4.45
CA LEU A 39 -2.10 7.53 3.75
C LEU A 39 -3.62 7.36 3.60
N SER A 40 -4.12 6.16 3.29
CA SER A 40 -5.58 5.91 3.26
C SER A 40 -6.25 6.19 4.61
N LEU A 41 -5.48 6.04 5.69
CA LEU A 41 -5.95 6.36 7.02
C LEU A 41 -5.84 7.85 7.38
N ALA A 42 -4.94 8.60 6.73
CA ALA A 42 -4.59 9.96 7.14
C ALA A 42 -5.28 11.08 6.34
N ILE A 43 -5.65 10.83 5.08
CA ILE A 43 -6.28 11.81 4.18
C ILE A 43 -7.71 11.41 3.80
N ALA A 44 -8.47 12.36 3.28
CA ALA A 44 -9.84 12.16 2.83
C ALA A 44 -9.88 11.26 1.57
N THR A 45 -10.92 10.45 1.44
CA THR A 45 -11.04 9.44 0.38
C THR A 45 -11.02 10.07 -1.02
N GLU A 46 -11.63 11.25 -1.16
CA GLU A 46 -11.71 12.02 -2.41
C GLU A 46 -10.32 12.46 -2.90
N VAL A 47 -9.38 12.68 -1.98
CA VAL A 47 -7.99 13.02 -2.29
C VAL A 47 -7.15 11.76 -2.45
N PHE A 48 -7.40 10.74 -1.62
CA PHE A 48 -6.66 9.50 -1.65
C PHE A 48 -6.85 8.73 -2.95
N VAL A 49 -8.09 8.58 -3.44
CA VAL A 49 -8.41 7.74 -4.59
C VAL A 49 -7.63 8.17 -5.85
N PRO A 50 -7.62 9.46 -6.25
CA PRO A 50 -6.80 9.92 -7.37
C PRO A 50 -5.30 9.65 -7.18
N ILE A 51 -4.77 9.86 -5.97
CA ILE A 51 -3.35 9.64 -5.66
C ILE A 51 -3.00 8.14 -5.77
N ALA A 52 -3.84 7.28 -5.19
CA ALA A 52 -3.66 5.84 -5.21
C ALA A 52 -3.76 5.28 -6.64
N PHE A 53 -4.70 5.79 -7.43
CA PHE A 53 -4.84 5.44 -8.83
C PHE A 53 -3.61 5.85 -9.64
N LEU A 54 -3.13 7.09 -9.47
CA LEU A 54 -1.92 7.57 -10.12
C LEU A 54 -0.68 6.76 -9.71
N ALA A 55 -0.50 6.49 -8.42
CA ALA A 55 0.57 5.65 -7.90
C ALA A 55 0.54 4.25 -8.52
N GLY A 56 -0.66 3.67 -8.70
CA GLY A 56 -0.83 2.38 -9.37
C GLY A 56 -0.40 2.42 -10.84
N ILE A 57 -0.79 3.46 -11.59
CA ILE A 57 -0.37 3.63 -12.98
C ILE A 57 1.15 3.75 -13.07
N LEU A 58 1.77 4.54 -12.19
CA LEU A 58 3.21 4.69 -12.13
C LEU A 58 3.94 3.40 -11.78
N LYS A 59 3.32 2.57 -10.92
CA LYS A 59 3.85 1.26 -10.52
C LYS A 59 3.80 0.24 -11.64
N ASP A 60 2.73 0.21 -12.43
CA ASP A 60 2.66 -0.70 -13.57
C ASP A 60 3.53 -0.17 -14.73
N GLY A 61 3.70 1.16 -14.83
CA GLY A 61 4.52 1.84 -15.84
C GLY A 61 3.75 2.17 -17.12
N LEU A 62 4.47 2.63 -18.16
CA LEU A 62 3.87 3.02 -19.45
C LEU A 62 3.63 1.84 -20.41
N PHE A 63 4.22 0.66 -20.15
CA PHE A 63 4.00 -0.56 -20.96
C PHE A 63 3.83 -1.84 -20.11
N PRO A 64 2.76 -1.97 -19.33
CA PRO A 64 2.50 -3.14 -18.50
C PRO A 64 1.64 -4.19 -19.21
N GLN A 65 1.97 -5.46 -19.01
CA GLN A 65 1.10 -6.58 -19.37
C GLN A 65 -0.21 -6.59 -18.54
N ASN A 66 -0.23 -5.91 -17.38
CA ASN A 66 -1.33 -5.87 -16.41
C ASN A 66 -1.63 -4.43 -15.92
N LEU A 67 -1.85 -3.48 -16.84
CA LEU A 67 -2.03 -2.02 -16.63
C LEU A 67 -2.96 -1.55 -15.51
N TRP A 68 -3.84 -2.44 -15.04
CA TRP A 68 -4.99 -2.08 -14.24
C TRP A 68 -4.97 -2.71 -12.86
N VAL A 69 -4.14 -3.73 -12.65
CA VAL A 69 -4.18 -4.50 -11.40
C VAL A 69 -3.69 -3.65 -10.23
N SER A 70 -2.54 -2.97 -10.35
CA SER A 70 -2.02 -2.14 -9.25
C SER A 70 -2.93 -0.92 -8.96
N PRO A 71 -3.40 -0.14 -9.96
CA PRO A 71 -4.34 0.95 -9.73
C PRO A 71 -5.59 0.52 -8.97
N PHE A 72 -6.25 -0.56 -9.40
CA PHE A 72 -7.47 -1.03 -8.75
C PHE A 72 -7.19 -1.54 -7.34
N LEU A 73 -6.13 -2.31 -7.15
CA LEU A 73 -5.76 -2.80 -5.81
C LEU A 73 -5.47 -1.66 -4.84
N PHE A 74 -4.78 -0.61 -5.29
CA PHE A 74 -4.46 0.57 -4.46
C PHE A 74 -5.71 1.40 -4.11
N VAL A 75 -6.62 1.58 -5.07
CA VAL A 75 -7.90 2.25 -4.79
C VAL A 75 -8.74 1.44 -3.81
N ILE A 76 -8.81 0.11 -3.98
CA ILE A 76 -9.50 -0.80 -3.06
C ILE A 76 -8.90 -0.71 -1.66
N THR A 77 -7.57 -0.57 -1.52
CA THR A 77 -6.93 -0.31 -0.21
C THR A 77 -7.53 0.89 0.50
N GLY A 78 -7.72 1.98 -0.25
CA GLY A 78 -8.30 3.22 0.22
C GLY A 78 -9.71 3.05 0.73
N LEU A 79 -10.54 2.44 -0.11
CA LEU A 79 -11.97 2.22 0.17
C LEU A 79 -12.16 1.30 1.36
N ILE A 80 -11.41 0.20 1.45
CA ILE A 80 -11.46 -0.70 2.59
C ILE A 80 -11.00 0.01 3.86
N GLY A 81 -9.93 0.81 3.79
CA GLY A 81 -9.46 1.61 4.93
C GLY A 81 -10.52 2.59 5.43
N TYR A 82 -11.22 3.26 4.51
CA TYR A 82 -12.35 4.14 4.82
C TYR A 82 -13.49 3.40 5.50
N ILE A 83 -13.92 2.27 4.93
CA ILE A 83 -14.98 1.43 5.50
C ILE A 83 -14.58 0.93 6.89
N PHE A 84 -13.36 0.39 7.05
CA PHE A 84 -12.87 -0.15 8.32
C PHE A 84 -12.83 0.89 9.44
N LYS A 85 -12.52 2.16 9.15
CA LYS A 85 -12.60 3.25 10.13
C LYS A 85 -14.00 3.43 10.72
N GLY A 86 -15.05 3.11 9.96
CA GLY A 86 -16.43 3.18 10.41
C GLY A 86 -16.80 2.10 11.43
N TYR A 87 -16.11 0.96 11.41
CA TYR A 87 -16.42 -0.20 12.26
C TYR A 87 -15.40 -0.47 13.37
N VAL A 88 -14.15 -0.04 13.18
CA VAL A 88 -13.02 -0.38 14.05
C VAL A 88 -12.27 0.87 14.45
N ASN A 89 -11.90 0.97 15.73
CA ASN A 89 -11.10 2.08 16.22
C ASN A 89 -9.62 1.94 15.79
N LEU A 90 -9.33 2.37 14.56
CA LEU A 90 -7.99 2.37 13.98
C LEU A 90 -7.04 3.42 14.60
N LYS A 91 -7.45 4.13 15.66
CA LYS A 91 -6.52 4.91 16.49
C LYS A 91 -5.64 3.99 17.34
N LEU A 92 -6.14 2.81 17.71
CA LEU A 92 -5.41 1.83 18.48
C LEU A 92 -4.39 1.10 17.58
N THR A 93 -3.21 0.81 18.12
CA THR A 93 -2.10 0.20 17.39
C THR A 93 -2.45 -1.20 16.87
N ALA A 94 -3.05 -2.06 17.70
CA ALA A 94 -3.33 -3.45 17.33
C ALA A 94 -4.35 -3.59 16.19
N PRO A 95 -5.53 -2.93 16.22
CA PRO A 95 -6.47 -2.96 15.09
C PRO A 95 -5.88 -2.38 13.80
N LYS A 96 -5.05 -1.34 13.92
CA LYS A 96 -4.36 -0.73 12.78
C LYS A 96 -3.34 -1.69 12.16
N PHE A 97 -2.56 -2.38 12.97
CA PHE A 97 -1.61 -3.39 12.51
C PHE A 97 -2.32 -4.58 11.85
N PHE A 98 -3.44 -5.02 12.42
CA PHE A 98 -4.26 -6.08 11.82
C PHE A 98 -4.78 -5.68 10.43
N TYR A 99 -5.26 -4.44 10.27
CA TYR A 99 -5.64 -3.89 8.96
C TYR A 99 -4.47 -3.96 7.96
N PHE A 100 -3.28 -3.53 8.36
CA PHE A 100 -2.09 -3.58 7.50
C PHE A 100 -1.68 -5.01 7.11
N LEU A 101 -1.72 -5.96 8.05
CA LEU A 101 -1.44 -7.37 7.80
C LEU A 101 -2.41 -7.96 6.78
N LEU A 102 -3.70 -7.79 7.02
CA LEU A 102 -4.76 -8.32 6.18
C LEU A 102 -4.62 -7.78 4.75
N PHE A 103 -4.43 -6.46 4.63
CA PHE A 103 -4.36 -5.84 3.32
C PHE A 103 -3.07 -6.19 2.58
N SER A 104 -1.92 -6.23 3.27
CA SER A 104 -0.65 -6.67 2.69
C SER A 104 -0.75 -8.10 2.15
N LEU A 105 -1.39 -9.01 2.90
CA LEU A 105 -1.62 -10.38 2.48
C LEU A 105 -2.46 -10.44 1.20
N PHE A 106 -3.61 -9.77 1.17
CA PHE A 106 -4.47 -9.75 -0.01
C PHE A 106 -3.78 -9.14 -1.22
N TYR A 107 -3.07 -8.03 -1.05
CA TYR A 107 -2.35 -7.37 -2.14
C TYR A 107 -1.28 -8.28 -2.75
N ILE A 108 -0.43 -8.90 -1.92
CA ILE A 108 0.67 -9.74 -2.39
C ILE A 108 0.12 -10.99 -3.08
N LEU A 109 -0.95 -11.60 -2.55
CA LEU A 109 -1.61 -12.74 -3.19
C LEU A 109 -2.24 -12.36 -4.54
N ALA A 110 -2.95 -11.23 -4.62
CA ALA A 110 -3.57 -10.75 -5.85
C ALA A 110 -2.51 -10.42 -6.92
N LEU A 111 -1.38 -9.83 -6.52
CA LEU A 111 -0.26 -9.54 -7.42
C LEU A 111 0.43 -10.84 -7.90
N SER A 112 0.67 -11.79 -6.99
CA SER A 112 1.25 -13.10 -7.33
C SER A 112 0.36 -13.85 -8.32
N TRP A 113 -0.96 -13.87 -8.08
CA TRP A 113 -1.94 -14.53 -8.93
C TRP A 113 -2.04 -13.89 -10.33
N SER A 114 -2.17 -12.55 -10.38
CA SER A 114 -2.27 -11.82 -11.66
C SER A 114 -0.99 -11.87 -12.51
N SER A 115 0.18 -11.99 -11.88
CA SER A 115 1.46 -12.15 -12.58
C SER A 115 1.76 -13.60 -12.97
N GLY A 116 0.93 -14.56 -12.59
CA GLY A 116 1.17 -15.99 -12.81
C GLY A 116 2.42 -16.50 -12.10
N THR A 117 2.91 -15.78 -11.09
CA THR A 117 4.12 -16.14 -10.34
C THR A 117 3.77 -16.84 -9.05
N SER A 118 4.49 -17.90 -8.72
CA SER A 118 4.37 -18.56 -7.41
C SER A 118 5.25 -17.85 -6.38
N ILE A 119 4.71 -17.65 -5.18
CA ILE A 119 5.43 -17.12 -4.02
C ILE A 119 5.60 -18.22 -2.97
N SER A 120 6.82 -18.40 -2.46
CA SER A 120 7.05 -19.34 -1.36
C SER A 120 6.38 -18.84 -0.08
N PRO A 121 5.88 -19.73 0.81
CA PRO A 121 5.26 -19.32 2.06
C PRO A 121 6.16 -18.42 2.93
N ALA A 122 7.47 -18.72 2.97
CA ALA A 122 8.44 -17.92 3.71
C ALA A 122 8.55 -16.48 3.18
N ASN A 123 8.60 -16.31 1.85
CA ASN A 123 8.67 -14.99 1.22
C ASN A 123 7.37 -14.21 1.38
N LEU A 124 6.22 -14.90 1.34
CA LEU A 124 4.92 -14.29 1.61
C LEU A 124 4.86 -13.73 3.04
N ILE A 125 5.18 -14.57 4.04
CA ILE A 125 5.17 -14.16 5.45
C ILE A 125 6.13 -12.99 5.69
N SER A 126 7.36 -13.08 5.17
CA SER A 126 8.36 -12.03 5.32
C SER A 126 7.90 -10.70 4.69
N SER A 127 7.42 -10.73 3.45
CA SER A 127 6.95 -9.53 2.75
C SER A 127 5.71 -8.91 3.42
N VAL A 128 4.74 -9.72 3.86
CA VAL A 128 3.54 -9.26 4.58
C VAL A 128 3.93 -8.60 5.90
N LEU A 129 4.76 -9.25 6.72
CA LEU A 129 5.17 -8.74 8.03
C LEU A 129 5.97 -7.45 7.90
N THR A 130 6.99 -7.44 7.03
CA THR A 130 7.86 -6.27 6.84
C THR A 130 7.08 -5.08 6.28
N THR A 131 6.22 -5.29 5.28
CA THR A 131 5.35 -4.24 4.72
C THR A 131 4.42 -3.66 5.80
N SER A 132 3.78 -4.52 6.59
CA SER A 132 2.84 -4.09 7.63
C SER A 132 3.51 -3.35 8.78
N LEU A 133 4.71 -3.78 9.20
CA LEU A 133 5.51 -3.09 10.21
C LEU A 133 5.95 -1.71 9.70
N LEU A 134 6.43 -1.62 8.46
CA LEU A 134 6.77 -0.34 7.84
C LEU A 134 5.57 0.61 7.79
N SER A 135 4.38 0.12 7.41
CA SER A 135 3.13 0.91 7.49
C SER A 135 2.83 1.40 8.90
N LEU A 136 3.07 0.57 9.91
CA LEU A 136 2.86 0.98 11.30
C LEU A 136 3.79 2.12 11.70
N PHE A 137 5.09 2.01 11.38
CA PHE A 137 6.08 3.07 11.61
C PHE A 137 5.72 4.37 10.89
N VAL A 138 5.36 4.29 9.62
CA VAL A 138 4.93 5.45 8.83
C VAL A 138 3.68 6.08 9.45
N SER A 139 2.72 5.26 9.88
CA SER A 139 1.50 5.76 10.52
C SER A 139 1.77 6.52 11.81
N TRP A 140 2.73 6.08 12.62
CA TRP A 140 3.16 6.83 13.82
C TRP A 140 3.81 8.17 13.46
N GLY A 141 4.54 8.25 12.35
CA GLY A 141 5.14 9.51 11.89
C GLY A 141 4.14 10.56 11.39
N ILE A 142 2.95 10.12 10.95
CA ILE A 142 1.86 10.99 10.46
C ILE A 142 1.02 11.57 11.61
N GLN A 143 0.87 10.82 12.71
CA GLN A 143 0.16 11.24 13.92
C GLN A 143 0.89 12.42 14.59
#